data_AF-P01581-F1
#
_entry.id   AF-P01581-F1
#
_cell.length_a   1.000
_cell.length_b   1.000
_cell.length_c   1.000
_cell.angle_alpha   90.00
_cell.angle_beta   90.00
_cell.angle_gamma   90.00
#
_symmetry.space_group_name_H-M   'P 1'
#
loop_
_entity.id
_entity.type
_entity.pdbx_description
1 polymer ?
#
loop_
_entity_poly.entity_id
_entity_poly.type
_entity_poly.pdbx_seq_one_letter_code
_entity_poly.pdbx_strand_id
1 'polypeptide(L)'
;MSATRRVLVLQLCLMALSGCYCQGTLIESLESLKNYFNSSSMDAMEGKSLLLDIWRNWQKDGNTKILESQIISFYLRLFEVLKDNQAISNNISVIESHLITNFFSNSKAKKDAFMSIAKFEVNNPQIQHKAVNELIRVIHQLSPESSLRKRKRSRC
;
A
#
# COMPACT_ATOMS: atom_id res chain seq x y z
N MET A 1 1.19 -10.07 -43.70
CA MET A 1 1.49 -10.46 -42.29
C MET A 1 2.65 -9.67 -41.64
N SER A 2 3.21 -8.62 -42.27
CA SER A 2 4.34 -7.86 -41.69
C SER A 2 3.93 -6.66 -40.82
N ALA A 3 2.82 -5.98 -41.13
CA ALA A 3 2.39 -4.78 -40.42
C ALA A 3 1.92 -5.08 -38.98
N THR A 4 1.11 -6.11 -38.80
CA THR A 4 0.62 -6.55 -37.48
C THR A 4 1.75 -6.96 -36.53
N ARG A 5 2.80 -7.61 -37.07
CA ARG A 5 3.98 -7.97 -36.28
C ARG A 5 4.78 -6.73 -35.87
N ARG A 6 4.89 -5.71 -36.73
CA ARG A 6 5.56 -4.43 -36.39
C ARG A 6 4.80 -3.65 -35.33
N VAL A 7 3.47 -3.61 -35.39
CA VAL A 7 2.62 -2.96 -34.38
C VAL A 7 2.79 -3.63 -33.01
N LEU A 8 2.77 -4.97 -32.97
CA LEU A 8 2.99 -5.73 -31.73
C LEU A 8 4.38 -5.47 -31.14
N VAL A 9 5.44 -5.44 -31.97
CA VAL A 9 6.80 -5.11 -31.51
C VAL A 9 6.88 -3.67 -30.99
N LEU A 10 6.23 -2.72 -31.65
CA LEU A 10 6.19 -1.33 -31.19
C LEU A 10 5.46 -1.18 -29.84
N GLN A 11 4.33 -1.87 -29.67
CA GLN A 11 3.61 -1.91 -28.38
C GLN A 11 4.44 -2.56 -27.28
N LEU A 12 5.13 -3.67 -27.56
CA LEU A 12 6.05 -4.31 -26.61
C LEU A 12 7.22 -3.40 -26.24
N CYS A 13 7.81 -2.69 -27.21
CA CYS A 13 8.88 -1.73 -26.94
C CYS A 13 8.40 -0.55 -26.09
N LEU A 14 7.20 0.00 -26.35
CA LEU A 14 6.63 1.08 -25.56
C LEU A 14 6.36 0.66 -24.12
N MET A 15 5.89 -0.58 -23.89
CA MET A 15 5.70 -1.11 -22.53
C MET A 15 7.02 -1.41 -21.81
N ALA A 16 8.04 -1.88 -22.54
CA ALA A 16 9.37 -2.10 -21.96
C ALA A 16 10.09 -0.78 -21.61
N LEU A 17 9.96 0.24 -22.47
CA LEU A 17 10.49 1.58 -22.23
C LEU A 17 9.80 2.25 -21.05
N SER A 18 8.46 2.17 -20.93
CA SER A 18 7.75 2.78 -19.81
C SER A 18 8.10 2.11 -18.47
N GLY A 19 8.25 0.78 -18.44
CA GLY A 19 8.69 0.05 -17.25
C GLY A 19 10.09 0.46 -16.78
N CYS A 20 11.02 0.63 -17.70
CA CYS A 20 12.40 1.02 -17.38
C CYS A 20 12.51 2.49 -16.94
N TYR A 21 11.81 3.41 -17.63
CA TYR A 21 11.77 4.83 -17.26
C TYR A 21 11.12 5.06 -15.89
N CYS A 22 10.05 4.33 -15.57
CA CYS A 22 9.39 4.43 -14.26
C CYS A 22 10.30 3.99 -13.09
N GLN A 23 11.20 3.03 -13.33
CA GLN A 23 12.09 2.56 -12.27
C GLN A 23 13.25 3.54 -12.03
N GLY A 24 13.80 4.14 -13.09
CA GLY A 24 14.82 5.19 -12.96
C GLY A 24 14.30 6.41 -12.19
N THR A 25 13.11 6.90 -12.56
CA THR A 25 12.50 8.06 -11.89
C THR A 25 12.13 7.79 -10.44
N LEU A 26 11.74 6.56 -10.11
CA LEU A 26 11.46 6.16 -8.72
C LEU A 26 12.72 6.20 -7.85
N ILE A 27 13.83 5.62 -8.32
CA ILE A 27 15.08 5.56 -7.56
C ILE A 27 15.60 6.98 -7.31
N GLU A 28 15.61 7.83 -8.32
CA GLU A 28 16.02 9.24 -8.20
C GLU A 28 15.13 10.01 -7.21
N SER A 29 13.82 9.76 -7.23
CA SER A 29 12.88 10.37 -6.29
C SER A 29 13.12 9.92 -4.85
N LEU A 30 13.41 8.62 -4.64
CA LEU A 30 13.75 8.06 -3.33
C LEU A 30 15.06 8.63 -2.78
N GLU A 31 16.08 8.75 -3.63
CA GLU A 31 17.38 9.32 -3.25
C GLU A 31 17.26 10.81 -2.92
N SER A 32 16.50 11.56 -3.71
CA SER A 32 16.19 12.97 -3.45
C SER A 32 15.48 13.15 -2.11
N LEU A 33 14.50 12.29 -1.79
CA LEU A 33 13.78 12.33 -0.52
C LEU A 33 14.72 11.99 0.67
N LYS A 34 15.56 10.97 0.50
CA LYS A 34 16.57 10.58 1.48
C LYS A 34 17.57 11.71 1.77
N ASN A 35 18.04 12.39 0.73
CA ASN A 35 18.93 13.54 0.86
C ASN A 35 18.23 14.72 1.55
N TYR A 36 16.97 15.00 1.21
CA TYR A 36 16.19 16.06 1.85
C TYR A 36 16.08 15.89 3.37
N PHE A 37 15.84 14.66 3.83
CA PHE A 37 15.75 14.35 5.27
C PHE A 37 17.11 14.06 5.94
N ASN A 38 18.22 14.19 5.21
CA ASN A 38 19.55 13.79 5.68
C ASN A 38 19.58 12.37 6.30
N SER A 39 18.81 11.43 5.74
CA SER A 39 18.60 10.11 6.36
C SER A 39 19.78 9.14 6.16
N SER A 40 20.84 9.60 5.50
CA SER A 40 22.15 8.91 5.42
C SER A 40 23.07 9.25 6.59
N SER A 41 22.75 10.25 7.41
CA SER A 41 23.57 10.60 8.58
C SER A 41 23.56 9.47 9.61
N MET A 42 24.68 9.29 10.33
CA MET A 42 24.81 8.22 11.33
C MET A 42 23.67 8.26 12.37
N ASP A 43 23.28 9.46 12.80
CA ASP A 43 22.18 9.66 13.76
C ASP A 43 20.85 9.08 13.27
N ALA A 44 20.59 9.06 11.96
CA ALA A 44 19.39 8.47 11.38
C ALA A 44 19.47 6.93 11.26
N MET A 45 20.67 6.36 11.27
CA MET A 45 20.94 4.92 11.18
C MET A 45 21.11 4.27 12.56
N GLU A 46 21.30 5.07 13.61
CA GLU A 46 21.56 4.59 14.96
C GLU A 46 20.26 4.15 15.65
N GLY A 47 19.97 2.85 15.58
CA GLY A 47 18.80 2.25 16.22
C GLY A 47 18.30 0.99 15.52
N LYS A 48 17.32 0.31 16.13
CA LYS A 48 16.55 -0.73 15.43
C LYS A 48 15.80 -0.10 14.26
N SER A 49 15.67 -0.84 13.16
CA SER A 49 14.91 -0.35 12.01
C SER A 49 13.45 -0.11 12.40
N LEU A 50 12.85 0.96 11.87
CA LEU A 50 11.48 1.34 12.23
C LEU A 50 10.45 0.26 11.86
N LEU A 51 10.55 -0.28 10.64
CA LEU A 51 9.57 -1.21 10.07
C LEU A 51 10.18 -2.51 9.53
N LEU A 52 11.46 -2.52 9.14
CA LEU A 52 12.06 -3.65 8.42
C LEU A 52 12.20 -4.90 9.29
N ASP A 53 12.55 -4.74 10.57
CA ASP A 53 12.65 -5.87 11.51
C ASP A 53 11.28 -6.50 11.78
N ILE A 54 10.23 -5.67 11.91
CA ILE A 54 8.84 -6.15 12.05
C ILE A 54 8.45 -6.92 10.78
N TRP A 55 8.79 -6.39 9.61
CA TRP A 55 8.49 -7.02 8.32
C TRP A 55 9.17 -8.37 8.15
N ARG A 56 10.48 -8.46 8.44
CA ARG A 56 11.24 -9.72 8.37
C ARG A 56 10.67 -10.81 9.26
N ASN A 57 10.11 -10.44 10.41
CA ASN A 57 9.48 -11.42 11.31
C ASN A 57 8.19 -12.00 10.71
N TRP A 58 7.32 -11.16 10.16
CA TRP A 58 6.04 -11.60 9.57
C TRP A 58 6.20 -12.33 8.24
N GLN A 59 7.28 -12.08 7.49
CA GLN A 59 7.58 -12.84 6.27
C GLN A 59 7.73 -14.33 6.53
N LYS A 60 8.18 -14.73 7.74
CA LYS A 60 8.31 -16.13 8.13
C LYS A 60 6.95 -16.83 8.26
N ASP A 61 5.90 -16.08 8.58
CA ASP A 61 4.54 -16.60 8.79
C ASP A 61 3.70 -16.61 7.51
N GLY A 62 4.24 -16.11 6.38
CA GLY A 62 3.63 -16.16 5.05
C GLY A 62 2.45 -15.21 4.80
N ASN A 63 1.82 -14.66 5.84
CA ASN A 63 0.71 -13.70 5.70
C ASN A 63 1.15 -12.26 6.00
N THR A 64 1.83 -11.63 5.03
CA THR A 64 2.34 -10.26 5.19
C THR A 64 1.31 -9.18 4.87
N LYS A 65 0.15 -9.51 4.30
CA LYS A 65 -0.81 -8.51 3.77
C LYS A 65 -1.34 -7.56 4.84
N ILE A 66 -1.57 -8.06 6.06
CA ILE A 66 -2.00 -7.24 7.19
C ILE A 66 -0.92 -6.21 7.54
N LEU A 67 0.34 -6.64 7.59
CA LEU A 67 1.45 -5.74 7.89
C LEU A 67 1.73 -4.77 6.75
N GLU A 68 1.74 -5.23 5.50
CA GLU A 68 1.89 -4.39 4.31
C GLU A 68 0.82 -3.29 4.28
N SER A 69 -0.43 -3.63 4.60
CA SER A 69 -1.51 -2.65 4.75
C SER A 69 -1.14 -1.55 5.77
N GLN A 70 -0.66 -1.92 6.96
CA GLN A 70 -0.25 -0.92 7.97
C GLN A 70 0.94 -0.07 7.51
N ILE A 71 1.95 -0.67 6.87
CA ILE A 71 3.12 0.02 6.33
C ILE A 71 2.70 1.03 5.25
N ILE A 72 1.84 0.63 4.31
CA ILE A 72 1.35 1.51 3.25
C ILE A 72 0.52 2.65 3.84
N SER A 73 -0.35 2.37 4.82
CA SER A 73 -1.10 3.42 5.54
C SER A 73 -0.18 4.42 6.24
N PHE A 74 0.93 3.96 6.82
CA PHE A 74 1.92 4.82 7.45
C PHE A 74 2.55 5.78 6.44
N TYR A 75 3.09 5.27 5.33
CA TYR A 75 3.74 6.12 4.33
C TYR A 75 2.77 7.06 3.62
N LEU A 76 1.54 6.63 3.31
CA LEU A 76 0.54 7.52 2.71
C LEU A 76 0.17 8.68 3.65
N ARG A 77 0.06 8.42 4.96
CA ARG A 77 -0.17 9.49 5.94
C ARG A 77 1.03 10.43 6.07
N LEU A 78 2.25 9.88 6.04
CA LEU A 78 3.47 10.70 6.02
C LEU A 78 3.50 11.61 4.78
N PHE A 79 3.12 11.09 3.61
CA PHE A 79 3.04 11.87 2.38
C PHE A 79 1.94 12.93 2.41
N GLU A 80 0.77 12.64 3.02
CA GLU A 80 -0.28 13.65 3.21
C GLU A 80 0.19 14.85 4.03
N VAL A 81 1.08 14.64 5.02
CA VAL A 81 1.68 15.72 5.83
C VAL A 81 2.74 16.51 5.05
N LEU A 82 3.46 15.85 4.14
CA LEU A 82 4.58 16.45 3.41
C LEU A 82 4.21 17.03 2.04
N LYS A 83 2.99 16.80 1.55
CA LYS A 83 2.57 17.13 0.17
C LYS A 83 2.74 18.60 -0.23
N ASP A 84 2.62 19.52 0.73
CA ASP A 84 2.68 20.96 0.47
C ASP A 84 4.13 21.49 0.44
N ASN A 85 5.12 20.64 0.74
CA ASN A 85 6.52 20.98 0.66
C ASN A 85 7.02 20.93 -0.79
N GLN A 86 7.13 22.11 -1.40
CA GLN A 86 7.49 22.26 -2.81
C GLN A 86 8.85 21.62 -3.18
N ALA A 87 9.78 21.49 -2.24
CA ALA A 87 11.09 20.90 -2.51
C ALA A 87 11.01 19.39 -2.81
N ILE A 88 9.99 18.71 -2.30
CA ILE A 88 9.86 17.24 -2.38
C ILE A 88 8.52 16.77 -2.94
N SER A 89 7.57 17.67 -3.23
CA SER A 89 6.22 17.32 -3.67
C SER A 89 6.21 16.45 -4.94
N ASN A 90 7.05 16.77 -5.92
CA ASN A 90 7.20 15.97 -7.14
C ASN A 90 7.73 14.56 -6.83
N ASN A 91 8.75 14.45 -5.98
CA ASN A 91 9.33 13.16 -5.58
C ASN A 91 8.30 12.31 -4.81
N ILE A 92 7.55 12.92 -3.90
CA ILE A 92 6.45 12.27 -3.17
C ILE A 92 5.39 11.78 -4.15
N SER A 93 5.01 12.57 -5.15
CA SER A 93 4.00 12.17 -6.14
C SER A 93 4.44 10.95 -6.95
N VAL A 94 5.73 10.86 -7.32
CA VAL A 94 6.27 9.70 -8.03
C VAL A 94 6.24 8.45 -7.15
N ILE A 95 6.69 8.57 -5.89
CA ILE A 95 6.73 7.45 -4.94
C ILE A 95 5.30 6.99 -4.60
N GLU A 96 4.38 7.92 -4.33
CA GLU A 96 2.98 7.62 -4.04
C GLU A 96 2.32 6.90 -5.23
N SER A 97 2.54 7.37 -6.46
CA SER A 97 2.03 6.71 -7.67
C SER A 97 2.53 5.26 -7.79
N HIS A 98 3.80 5.02 -7.45
CA HIS A 98 4.36 3.67 -7.42
C HIS A 98 3.71 2.77 -6.36
N LEU A 99 3.46 3.30 -5.15
CA LEU A 99 2.73 2.57 -4.10
C LEU A 99 1.28 2.27 -4.51
N ILE A 100 0.59 3.23 -5.14
CA ILE A 100 -0.79 3.07 -5.62
C ILE A 100 -0.86 1.98 -6.69
N THR A 101 0.08 1.99 -7.64
CA THR A 101 0.17 0.99 -8.69
C THR A 101 0.36 -0.41 -8.10
N ASN A 102 1.34 -0.57 -7.20
CA ASN A 102 1.73 -1.88 -6.69
C ASN A 102 0.76 -2.44 -5.65
N PHE A 103 0.30 -1.63 -4.70
CA PHE A 103 -0.52 -2.12 -3.60
C PHE A 103 -2.02 -2.11 -3.91
N PHE A 104 -2.49 -1.09 -4.63
CA PHE A 104 -3.91 -0.92 -4.93
C PHE A 104 -4.28 -1.31 -6.37
N SER A 105 -3.34 -1.89 -7.13
CA SER A 105 -3.54 -2.24 -8.55
C SER A 105 -3.97 -1.03 -9.38
N ASN A 106 -3.35 0.13 -9.12
CA ASN A 106 -3.67 1.41 -9.73
C ASN A 106 -5.12 1.91 -9.48
N SER A 107 -5.81 1.35 -8.48
CA SER A 107 -7.19 1.75 -8.16
C SER A 107 -7.21 2.90 -7.15
N LYS A 108 -7.46 4.12 -7.66
CA LYS A 108 -7.69 5.30 -6.82
C LYS A 108 -8.85 5.09 -5.83
N ALA A 109 -9.95 4.46 -6.27
CA ALA A 109 -11.09 4.17 -5.40
C ALA A 109 -10.71 3.28 -4.20
N LYS A 110 -9.87 2.25 -4.40
CA LYS A 110 -9.37 1.43 -3.29
C LYS A 110 -8.47 2.23 -2.36
N LYS A 111 -7.57 3.07 -2.89
CA LYS A 111 -6.70 3.94 -2.08
C LYS A 111 -7.53 4.94 -1.26
N ASP A 112 -8.55 5.56 -1.85
CA ASP A 112 -9.39 6.55 -1.16
C ASP A 112 -10.23 5.89 -0.06
N ALA A 113 -10.83 4.73 -0.32
CA ALA A 113 -11.54 3.95 0.70
C ALA A 113 -10.60 3.44 1.81
N PHE A 114 -9.37 3.09 1.46
CA PHE A 114 -8.36 2.69 2.42
C PHE A 114 -7.95 3.83 3.35
N MET A 115 -7.72 5.01 2.79
CA MET A 115 -7.33 6.20 3.55
C MET A 115 -8.50 6.80 4.34
N SER A 116 -9.75 6.63 3.91
CA SER A 116 -10.90 7.12 4.67
C SER A 116 -11.05 6.41 6.03
N ILE A 117 -10.69 5.13 6.12
CA ILE A 117 -10.69 4.38 7.38
C ILE A 117 -9.73 5.03 8.39
N ALA A 118 -8.53 5.44 7.95
CA ALA A 118 -7.55 6.07 8.81
C ALA A 118 -7.96 7.49 9.27
N LYS A 119 -8.97 8.10 8.64
CA LYS A 119 -9.48 9.44 8.96
C LYS A 119 -10.62 9.43 9.99
N PHE A 120 -11.09 8.25 10.40
CA PHE A 120 -12.10 8.17 11.45
C PHE A 120 -11.56 8.68 12.79
N GLU A 121 -12.22 9.70 13.33
CA GLU A 121 -11.97 10.17 14.69
C GLU A 121 -12.59 9.19 15.69
N VAL A 122 -11.78 8.25 16.20
CA VAL A 122 -12.25 7.20 17.11
C VAL A 122 -12.85 7.77 18.41
N ASN A 123 -12.52 9.02 18.76
CA ASN A 123 -13.07 9.73 19.91
C ASN A 123 -14.43 10.39 19.64
N ASN A 124 -14.91 10.40 18.39
CA ASN A 124 -16.20 10.97 18.03
C ASN A 124 -17.34 10.01 18.42
N PRO A 125 -18.29 10.41 19.31
CA PRO A 125 -19.35 9.51 19.78
C PRO A 125 -20.24 8.95 18.66
N GLN A 126 -20.48 9.72 17.60
CA GLN A 126 -21.28 9.25 16.47
C GLN A 126 -20.57 8.15 15.67
N ILE A 127 -19.24 8.27 15.51
CA ILE A 127 -18.42 7.24 14.89
C ILE A 127 -18.39 5.99 15.75
N GLN A 128 -18.24 6.12 17.07
CA GLN A 128 -18.28 5.00 18.00
C GLN A 128 -19.60 4.23 17.92
N HIS A 129 -20.74 4.93 17.96
CA HIS A 129 -22.06 4.30 17.85
C HIS A 129 -22.22 3.52 16.54
N LYS A 130 -21.80 4.09 15.40
CA LYS A 130 -21.84 3.40 14.11
C LYS A 130 -20.92 2.19 14.09
N ALA A 131 -19.68 2.35 14.55
CA ALA A 131 -18.69 1.28 14.60
C ALA A 131 -19.17 0.08 15.44
N VAL A 132 -19.74 0.33 16.61
CA VAL A 132 -20.28 -0.73 17.49
C VAL A 132 -21.51 -1.40 16.85
N ASN A 133 -22.41 -0.63 16.23
CA ASN A 133 -23.57 -1.17 15.54
C ASN A 133 -23.19 -2.08 14.36
N GLU A 134 -22.10 -1.77 13.66
CA GLU A 134 -21.61 -2.56 12.52
C GLU A 134 -20.69 -3.73 12.94
N LEU A 135 -20.15 -3.71 14.14
CA LEU A 135 -19.12 -4.65 14.61
C LEU A 135 -19.52 -6.13 14.46
N ILE A 136 -20.78 -6.48 14.75
CA ILE A 136 -21.29 -7.86 14.59
C ILE A 136 -21.14 -8.33 13.13
N ARG A 137 -21.50 -7.46 12.18
CA ARG A 137 -21.38 -7.76 10.75
C ARG A 137 -19.92 -7.88 10.32
N VAL A 138 -19.05 -7.02 10.85
CA VAL A 138 -17.61 -7.09 10.59
C VAL A 138 -17.03 -8.42 11.07
N ILE A 139 -17.38 -8.87 12.29
CA ILE A 139 -16.93 -10.16 12.84
C ILE A 139 -17.40 -11.32 11.94
N HIS A 140 -18.65 -11.32 11.51
CA HIS A 140 -19.17 -12.34 10.59
C HIS A 140 -18.45 -12.33 9.23
N GLN A 141 -18.07 -11.16 8.74
CA GLN A 141 -17.33 -11.04 7.47
C GLN A 141 -15.88 -11.52 7.60
N LEU A 142 -15.24 -11.32 8.75
CA LEU A 142 -13.88 -11.78 9.03
C LEU A 142 -13.80 -13.30 9.26
N SER A 143 -14.87 -13.87 9.81
CA SER A 143 -15.01 -15.31 10.02
C SER A 143 -16.30 -15.81 9.38
N PRO A 144 -16.38 -15.88 8.04
CA PRO A 144 -17.57 -16.40 7.38
C PRO A 144 -17.79 -17.83 7.87
N GLU A 145 -18.93 -18.08 8.53
CA GLU A 145 -19.31 -19.35 9.18
C GLU A 145 -19.42 -20.57 8.21
N SER A 146 -18.83 -20.49 7.02
CA SER A 146 -18.95 -21.45 5.93
C SER A 146 -17.65 -22.18 5.56
N SER A 147 -16.51 -21.90 6.20
CA SER A 147 -15.35 -22.83 6.12
C SER A 147 -15.56 -24.07 6.99
N LEU A 148 -16.46 -24.00 7.99
CA LEU A 148 -17.07 -25.17 8.61
C LEU A 148 -18.17 -25.68 7.67
N ARG A 149 -17.74 -26.38 6.62
CA ARG A 149 -18.57 -27.30 5.85
C ARG A 149 -19.35 -28.13 6.88
N LYS A 150 -20.62 -27.76 7.14
CA LYS A 150 -21.56 -28.56 7.93
C LYS A 150 -21.64 -29.90 7.23
N ARG A 151 -20.76 -30.83 7.63
CA ARG A 151 -20.72 -32.19 7.12
C ARG A 151 -22.13 -32.71 7.37
N LYS A 152 -22.85 -33.02 6.28
CA LYS A 152 -24.18 -33.63 6.33
C LYS A 152 -24.12 -34.70 7.41
N ARG A 153 -24.93 -34.58 8.47
CA ARG A 153 -25.13 -35.67 9.44
C ARG A 153 -25.44 -36.91 8.60
N SER A 154 -24.59 -37.93 8.68
CA SER A 154 -24.91 -39.24 8.12
C SER A 154 -26.19 -39.69 8.81
N ARG A 155 -27.28 -39.81 8.06
CA ARG A 155 -28.45 -40.53 8.54
C ARG A 155 -28.03 -42.01 8.56
N CYS A 156 -27.85 -42.54 9.76
CA CYS A 156 -28.03 -43.96 10.01
C CYS A 156 -29.52 -44.29 9.95
#